data_AF-A0A5J6FKB5-F1
#
_entry.id   AF-A0A5J6FKB5-F1
#
_cell.length_a   1.000
_cell.length_b   1.000
_cell.length_c   1.000
_cell.angle_alpha   90.00
_cell.angle_beta   90.00
_cell.angle_gamma   90.00
#
_symmetry.space_group_name_H-M   'P 1'
#
loop_
_entity.id
_entity.type
_entity.pdbx_description
1 polymer ?
#
loop_
_entity_poly.entity_id
_entity_poly.type
_entity_poly.pdbx_seq_one_letter_code
_entity_poly.pdbx_strand_id
1 'polypeptide(L)' 'MADAVEEAEKVSADLRDALSAAGVKLPSLGLDAVSWAGTAPFVLVELGRCNVDTARKLAAALRLGTGVHRPDAEA' A
#
# COMPACT_ATOMS: atom_id res chain seq x y z
N MET A 1 19.77 -2.88 -6.33
CA MET A 1 18.48 -2.91 -7.06
C MET A 1 17.71 -4.18 -6.71
N ALA A 2 18.34 -5.36 -6.75
CA ALA A 2 17.76 -6.59 -6.23
C ALA A 2 17.29 -6.45 -4.76
N ASP A 3 18.10 -5.87 -3.88
CA ASP A 3 17.73 -5.68 -2.46
C ASP A 3 16.52 -4.77 -2.27
N ALA A 4 16.36 -3.75 -3.13
CA ALA A 4 15.22 -2.83 -3.07
C ALA A 4 13.92 -3.49 -3.56
N VAL A 5 14.03 -4.42 -4.51
CA VAL A 5 12.89 -5.21 -4.99
C VAL A 5 12.46 -6.23 -3.93
N GLU A 6 13.41 -6.95 -3.33
CA GLU A 6 13.12 -7.91 -2.25
C GLU A 6 12.45 -7.22 -1.05
N GLU A 7 12.97 -6.07 -0.63
CA GLU A 7 12.35 -5.27 0.44
C GLU A 7 10.94 -4.81 0.06
N ALA A 8 10.74 -4.35 -1.18
CA ALA A 8 9.42 -3.93 -1.64
C ALA A 8 8.42 -5.09 -1.72
N GLU A 9 8.84 -6.28 -2.15
CA GLU A 9 8.02 -7.49 -2.15
C GLU A 9 7.60 -7.88 -0.73
N LYS A 10 8.54 -7.84 0.21
CA LYS A 10 8.28 -8.11 1.62
C LYS A 10 7.29 -7.11 2.23
N VAL A 11 7.52 -5.81 2.04
CA VAL A 11 6.59 -4.76 2.50
C VAL A 11 5.21 -4.92 1.85
N SER A 12 5.15 -5.32 0.57
CA SER A 12 3.89 -5.57 -0.12
C SER A 12 3.14 -6.78 0.44
N ALA A 13 3.86 -7.83 0.86
CA ALA A 13 3.28 -8.98 1.54
C ALA A 13 2.73 -8.60 2.92
N ASP A 14 3.51 -7.88 3.73
CA ASP A 14 3.08 -7.38 5.04
C ASP A 14 1.83 -6.49 4.93
N LEU A 15 1.80 -5.61 3.91
CA LEU A 15 0.62 -4.80 3.62
C LEU A 15 -0.59 -5.64 3.24
N ARG A 16 -0.41 -6.70 2.43
CA ARG A 16 -1.49 -7.63 2.05
C ARG A 16 -2.09 -8.31 3.29
N ASP A 17 -1.24 -8.74 4.20
CA ASP A 17 -1.65 -9.42 5.43
C ASP A 17 -2.39 -8.48 6.36
N ALA A 18 -1.89 -7.26 6.54
CA ALA A 18 -2.55 -6.22 7.34
C ALA A 18 -3.94 -5.86 6.78
N LEU A 19 -4.05 -5.68 5.46
CA LEU A 19 -5.33 -5.43 4.80
C LEU A 19 -6.29 -6.60 4.98
N SER A 20 -5.80 -7.84 4.85
CA SER A 20 -6.60 -9.05 5.02
C SER A 20 -7.12 -9.19 6.46
N ALA A 21 -6.29 -8.87 7.46
CA ALA A 21 -6.69 -8.82 8.87
C ALA A 21 -7.78 -7.76 9.12
N ALA A 22 -7.76 -6.66 8.37
CA ALA A 22 -8.79 -5.63 8.37
C ALA A 22 -10.04 -5.97 7.52
N GLY A 23 -10.10 -7.17 6.91
CA GLY A 23 -11.21 -7.60 6.06
C GLY A 23 -11.22 -6.95 4.68
N VAL A 24 -10.12 -6.34 4.25
CA VAL A 24 -9.93 -5.70 2.94
C VAL A 24 -9.12 -6.62 2.04
N LYS A 25 -9.62 -6.88 0.82
CA LYS A 25 -8.88 -7.65 -0.19
C LYS A 25 -8.60 -6.78 -1.40
N LEU A 26 -7.32 -6.61 -1.72
CA LEU A 26 -6.86 -5.94 -2.94
C LEU A 26 -6.14 -6.96 -3.83
N PRO A 27 -6.86 -7.65 -4.73
CA PRO A 27 -6.26 -8.66 -5.60
C PRO A 27 -5.26 -8.08 -6.60
N SER A 28 -5.32 -6.75 -6.82
CA SER A 28 -4.38 -6.03 -7.68
C SER A 28 -3.15 -5.49 -6.94
N LEU A 29 -3.02 -5.72 -5.63
CA LEU A 29 -1.87 -5.27 -4.85
C LEU A 29 -0.60 -5.97 -5.34
N GLY A 30 0.41 -5.21 -5.76
CA GLY A 30 1.68 -5.72 -6.25
C GLY A 30 2.72 -4.61 -6.42
N LEU A 31 3.84 -4.91 -7.07
CA LEU A 31 4.84 -3.90 -7.41
C LEU A 31 4.53 -3.26 -8.77
N ASP A 32 4.81 -1.97 -8.91
CA ASP A 32 4.71 -1.27 -10.18
C ASP A 32 5.88 -1.68 -11.10
N ALA A 33 5.57 -2.46 -12.14
CA ALA A 33 6.56 -2.85 -13.14
C ALA A 33 7.09 -1.65 -13.96
N VAL A 34 6.34 -0.54 -14.06
CA VAL A 34 6.77 0.65 -14.82
C VAL A 34 7.83 1.43 -14.06
N SER A 35 7.70 1.54 -12.74
CA SER A 35 8.73 2.09 -11.87
C SER A 35 10.01 1.26 -11.83
N TRP A 36 9.93 -0.05 -12.09
CA TRP A 36 11.12 -0.90 -12.27
C TRP A 36 11.89 -0.52 -13.55
N ALA A 37 11.20 -0.31 -14.67
CA ALA A 37 11.83 -0.09 -15.98
C ALA A 37 12.27 1.37 -16.24
N GLY A 38 11.88 2.31 -15.37
CA GLY A 38 12.18 3.73 -15.51
C GLY A 38 13.39 4.22 -14.70
N THR A 39 13.77 5.49 -14.89
CA THR A 39 14.85 6.17 -14.12
C THR A 39 14.40 6.55 -12.69
N ALA A 40 13.28 6.03 -12.20
CA ALA A 40 12.76 6.35 -10.88
C ALA A 40 13.68 5.72 -9.81
N PRO A 41 14.09 6.48 -8.78
CA PRO A 41 14.99 5.95 -7.76
C PRO A 41 14.32 5.00 -6.77
N PHE A 42 13.04 4.65 -6.94
CA PHE A 42 12.24 3.89 -5.98
C PHE A 42 11.38 2.81 -6.65
N VAL A 43 11.21 1.67 -5.97
CA VAL A 43 10.21 0.65 -6.31
C VAL A 43 8.86 1.08 -5.72
N LEU A 44 7.83 1.23 -6.55
CA LEU A 44 6.49 1.59 -6.10
C LEU A 44 5.63 0.36 -5.86
N VAL A 45 4.70 0.46 -4.91
CA VAL A 45 3.67 -0.54 -4.64
C VAL A 45 2.37 -0.08 -5.31
N GLU A 46 1.90 -0.83 -6.31
CA GLU A 46 0.61 -0.64 -6.94
C GLU A 46 -0.50 -1.19 -6.05
N LEU A 47 -1.39 -0.32 -5.58
CA LEU A 47 -2.55 -0.71 -4.77
C LEU A 47 -3.74 -1.17 -5.63
N GLY A 48 -3.78 -0.76 -6.90
CA GLY A 48 -4.86 -1.03 -7.83
C GLY A 48 -6.19 -0.33 -7.49
N ARG A 49 -7.25 -0.72 -8.20
CA ARG A 49 -8.61 -0.16 -8.01
C ARG A 49 -9.39 -1.00 -7.02
N CYS A 50 -10.14 -0.35 -6.14
CA CYS A 50 -11.08 -1.00 -5.24
C CYS A 50 -12.52 -0.52 -5.48
N ASN A 51 -13.51 -1.35 -5.13
CA ASN A 51 -14.91 -0.93 -5.17
C ASN A 51 -15.28 -0.10 -3.93
N VAL A 52 -16.47 0.53 -3.94
CA VAL A 52 -16.92 1.43 -2.85
C VAL A 52 -16.97 0.74 -1.49
N ASP A 53 -17.41 -0.52 -1.42
CA ASP A 53 -17.45 -1.30 -0.17
C ASP A 53 -16.04 -1.50 0.40
N THR A 54 -15.10 -1.90 -0.46
CA THR A 54 -13.69 -2.10 -0.12
C THR A 54 -13.05 -0.78 0.33
N ALA A 55 -13.33 0.32 -0.37
CA ALA A 55 -12.85 1.65 0.00
C ALA A 55 -13.36 2.09 1.39
N ARG A 56 -14.62 1.79 1.74
CA ARG A 56 -15.17 2.09 3.07
C ARG A 56 -14.47 1.28 4.16
N LYS A 57 -14.27 -0.03 3.94
CA LYS A 57 -13.56 -0.91 4.89
C LYS A 57 -12.12 -0.45 5.10
N LEU A 58 -11.42 -0.10 4.02
CA LEU A 58 -10.08 0.46 4.08
C LEU A 58 -10.04 1.76 4.90
N ALA A 59 -10.95 2.70 4.62
CA ALA A 59 -11.02 3.96 5.37
C ALA A 59 -11.32 3.75 6.85
N ALA A 60 -12.18 2.78 7.20
CA ALA A 60 -12.46 2.44 8.59
C ALA A 60 -11.22 1.84 9.27
N ALA A 61 -10.55 0.89 8.62
CA ALA A 61 -9.34 0.25 9.14
C ALA A 61 -8.23 1.27 9.43
N LEU A 62 -7.98 2.19 8.49
CA LEU A 62 -6.98 3.25 8.67
C LEU A 62 -7.32 4.16 9.85
N ARG A 63 -8.58 4.56 10.01
CA ARG A 63 -9.01 5.41 11.15
C ARG A 63 -8.86 4.72 12.51
N LEU A 64 -9.03 3.41 12.57
CA LEU A 64 -8.86 2.62 13.79
C LEU A 64 -7.38 2.50 14.18
N GLY A 65 -6.47 2.46 13.21
CA GLY A 65 -5.02 2.41 13.43
C GLY A 65 -4.38 3.78 13.68
N THR A 66 -5.00 4.86 13.22
CA THR A 66 -4.53 6.23 13.48
C THR A 66 -5.06 6.72 14.82
N GLY A 67 -4.27 6.64 15.88
CA GLY A 67 -4.37 7.64 16.95
C GLY A 67 -3.98 8.98 16.32
N VAL A 68 -4.98 9.79 15.93
CA VAL A 68 -4.88 11.16 15.39
C VAL A 68 -3.48 11.54 14.88
N HIS A 69 -3.08 11.01 13.72
CA HIS A 69 -1.99 11.64 12.96
C HIS A 69 -2.63 12.79 12.18
N ARG A 70 -2.68 13.94 12.84
CA ARG A 70 -3.00 15.21 12.20
C ARG A 70 -1.84 15.43 11.21
N PRO A 71 -2.06 15.47 9.88
CA PRO A 71 -0.96 15.75 8.96
C PRO A 71 -0.41 17.11 9.38
N ASP A 72 0.87 17.14 9.76
CA ASP A 72 1.56 18.40 9.93
C ASP A 72 1.48 19.10 8.57
N ALA A 73 0.76 20.21 8.58
CA ALA A 73 0.79 21.17 7.52
C ALA A 73 2.24 21.65 7.42
N GLU A 74 2.90 21.30 6.33
CA GLU A 74 4.22 21.81 5.98
C GLU A 74 4.23 22.04 4.48
N ALA A 75 4.83 23.10 3.94
CA ALA A 75 5.10 24.48 4.35
C ALA A 75 5.54 25.18 3.05
#